data_AF-A0A1L8QUI1-F1
#
_entry.id   AF-A0A1L8QUI1-F1
#
_cell.length_a   1.000
_cell.length_b   1.000
_cell.length_c   1.000
_cell.angle_alpha   90.00
_cell.angle_beta   90.00
_cell.angle_gamma   90.00
#
_symmetry.space_group_name_H-M   'P 1'
#
loop_
_entity.id
_entity.type
_entity.pdbx_description
1 polymer ?
#
loop_
_entity_poly.entity_id
_entity_poly.type
_entity_poly.pdbx_seq_one_letter_code
_entity_poly.pdbx_strand_id
1 'polypeptide(L)'
;MKMKKKKWVVLVGVIAVAIGGWFYQEVKENEVAEAQEELKSNQQLVGKDGDLTLAVERLEDASGYLKMNIKENDFTQLEAQLAAVKSENNQLIAKYKLKSNAVRHVERLEERLSLLRQRFEFQEEINQLFIDGTAINQGVFNQKLVLKKDLTQLDIEKLEKSFEQMFEYQEDSWITMMEQSLEAILGQVIIINNASRMIADSKVEDAKNLVILLNNLTATETKMALLSQMTGELQEAVFEELQLSNRL
;
A
#
# COMPACT_ATOMS: atom_id res chain seq x y z
N MET A 1 -84.98 -23.26 9.94
CA MET A 1 -83.99 -23.14 8.83
C MET A 1 -82.77 -22.35 9.31
N LYS A 2 -81.87 -23.00 10.08
CA LYS A 2 -80.66 -22.38 10.67
C LYS A 2 -79.43 -22.68 9.81
N MET A 3 -79.27 -22.01 8.67
CA MET A 3 -78.02 -22.05 7.88
C MET A 3 -77.87 -20.79 7.01
N LYS A 4 -77.58 -19.63 7.60
CA LYS A 4 -77.12 -18.45 6.84
C LYS A 4 -75.98 -17.65 7.49
N LYS A 5 -75.65 -17.88 8.77
CA LYS A 5 -74.58 -17.16 9.48
C LYS A 5 -73.16 -17.67 9.19
N LYS A 6 -72.98 -18.98 8.90
CA LYS A 6 -71.64 -19.57 8.63
C LYS A 6 -70.98 -19.04 7.35
N LYS A 7 -71.75 -18.71 6.30
CA LYS A 7 -71.21 -18.22 5.02
C LYS A 7 -70.66 -16.79 5.10
N TRP A 8 -71.25 -15.94 5.96
CA TRP A 8 -70.83 -14.54 6.14
C TRP A 8 -69.48 -14.42 6.87
N VAL A 9 -69.23 -15.25 7.90
CA VAL A 9 -67.95 -15.23 8.64
C VAL A 9 -66.78 -15.68 7.76
N VAL A 10 -67.01 -16.66 6.87
CA VAL A 10 -66.00 -17.09 5.89
C VAL A 10 -65.74 -16.00 4.85
N LEU A 11 -66.78 -15.32 4.37
CA LEU A 11 -66.64 -14.21 3.40
C LEU A 11 -65.87 -13.03 3.98
N VAL A 12 -66.17 -12.62 5.22
CA VAL A 12 -65.46 -11.53 5.92
C VAL A 12 -64.02 -11.92 6.25
N GLY A 13 -63.76 -13.16 6.63
CA GLY A 13 -62.40 -13.67 6.85
C GLY A 13 -61.55 -13.67 5.58
N VAL A 14 -62.13 -14.06 4.43
CA VAL A 14 -61.43 -14.02 3.13
C VAL A 14 -61.15 -12.58 2.68
N ILE A 15 -62.10 -11.65 2.88
CA ILE A 15 -61.90 -10.23 2.54
C ILE A 15 -60.86 -9.58 3.46
N ALA A 16 -60.84 -9.90 4.76
CA ALA A 16 -59.83 -9.38 5.69
C ALA A 16 -58.43 -9.94 5.38
N VAL A 17 -58.31 -11.21 5.00
CA VAL A 17 -57.04 -11.80 4.53
C VAL A 17 -56.62 -11.23 3.18
N ALA A 18 -57.56 -10.92 2.29
CA ALA A 18 -57.27 -10.29 1.01
C ALA A 18 -56.83 -8.82 1.18
N ILE A 19 -57.50 -8.05 2.03
CA ILE A 19 -57.13 -6.66 2.35
C ILE A 19 -55.80 -6.63 3.12
N GLY A 20 -55.63 -7.48 4.14
CA GLY A 20 -54.36 -7.61 4.85
C GLY A 20 -53.22 -8.10 3.96
N GLY A 21 -53.51 -8.99 3.01
CA GLY A 21 -52.56 -9.43 2.00
C GLY A 21 -52.18 -8.32 1.01
N TRP A 22 -53.14 -7.48 0.62
CA TRP A 22 -52.91 -6.34 -0.28
C TRP A 22 -52.10 -5.23 0.40
N PHE A 23 -52.45 -4.84 1.64
CA PHE A 23 -51.65 -3.89 2.43
C PHE A 23 -50.25 -4.43 2.72
N TYR A 24 -50.10 -5.71 3.06
CA TYR A 24 -48.79 -6.33 3.27
C TYR A 24 -47.95 -6.33 1.98
N GLN A 25 -48.58 -6.55 0.83
CA GLN A 25 -47.90 -6.50 -0.46
C GLN A 25 -47.46 -5.07 -0.82
N GLU A 26 -48.32 -4.07 -0.62
CA GLU A 26 -48.01 -2.65 -0.90
C GLU A 26 -46.88 -2.12 0.01
N VAL A 27 -46.91 -2.44 1.31
CA VAL A 27 -45.82 -2.10 2.24
C VAL A 27 -44.50 -2.76 1.81
N LYS A 28 -44.55 -4.05 1.45
CA LYS A 28 -43.37 -4.79 1.01
C LYS A 28 -42.82 -4.26 -0.33
N GLU A 29 -43.67 -3.82 -1.24
CA GLU A 29 -43.26 -3.22 -2.52
C GLU A 29 -42.56 -1.87 -2.29
N ASN A 30 -43.05 -1.05 -1.36
CA ASN A 30 -42.41 0.22 -0.98
C ASN A 30 -41.06 -0.01 -0.29
N GLU A 31 -40.96 -0.92 0.68
CA GLU A 31 -39.68 -1.25 1.35
C GLU A 31 -38.64 -1.81 0.37
N VAL A 32 -39.08 -2.58 -0.63
CA VAL A 32 -38.21 -3.08 -1.71
C VAL A 32 -37.73 -1.95 -2.61
N ALA A 33 -38.58 -0.96 -2.92
CA ALA A 33 -38.21 0.20 -3.72
C ALA A 33 -37.20 1.09 -2.99
N GLU A 34 -37.41 1.36 -1.70
CA GLU A 34 -36.46 2.10 -0.85
C GLU A 34 -35.10 1.39 -0.80
N ALA A 35 -35.09 0.07 -0.59
CA ALA A 35 -33.85 -0.71 -0.60
C ALA A 35 -33.13 -0.70 -1.95
N GLN A 36 -33.86 -0.63 -3.07
CA GLN A 36 -33.26 -0.48 -4.40
C GLN A 36 -32.67 0.92 -4.60
N GLU A 37 -33.32 1.96 -4.08
CA GLU A 37 -32.81 3.33 -4.12
C GLU A 37 -31.54 3.49 -3.28
N GLU A 38 -31.51 2.92 -2.07
CA GLU A 38 -30.34 2.91 -1.20
C GLU A 38 -29.17 2.14 -1.84
N LEU A 39 -29.42 0.95 -2.42
CA LEU A 39 -28.40 0.24 -3.21
C LEU A 39 -27.86 1.08 -4.37
N LYS A 40 -28.72 1.85 -5.04
CA LYS A 40 -28.31 2.72 -6.15
C LYS A 40 -27.47 3.89 -5.66
N SER A 41 -27.81 4.48 -4.52
CA SER A 41 -27.04 5.54 -3.87
C SER A 41 -25.64 5.03 -3.47
N ASN A 42 -25.56 3.86 -2.86
CA ASN A 42 -24.29 3.21 -2.54
C ASN A 42 -23.45 2.93 -3.77
N GLN A 43 -24.06 2.47 -4.86
CA GLN A 43 -23.37 2.31 -6.15
C GLN A 43 -22.87 3.63 -6.73
N GLN A 44 -23.53 4.76 -6.46
CA GLN A 44 -23.04 6.08 -6.87
C GLN A 44 -21.81 6.50 -6.07
N LEU A 45 -21.71 6.13 -4.79
CA LEU A 45 -20.54 6.41 -3.94
C LEU A 45 -19.27 5.66 -4.38
N VAL A 46 -19.41 4.41 -4.82
CA VAL A 46 -18.30 3.56 -5.30
C VAL A 46 -18.25 3.43 -6.83
N GLY A 47 -19.06 4.22 -7.52
CA GLY A 47 -19.08 4.29 -8.98
C GLY A 47 -17.82 4.97 -9.51
N LYS A 48 -17.66 5.01 -10.84
CA LYS A 48 -16.47 5.59 -11.49
C LYS A 48 -16.16 7.02 -11.00
N ASP A 49 -17.20 7.84 -10.85
CA ASP A 49 -17.08 9.23 -10.41
C ASP A 49 -17.56 9.42 -8.95
N GLY A 50 -17.65 8.31 -8.20
CA GLY A 50 -18.12 8.30 -6.82
C GLY A 50 -17.09 8.83 -5.83
N ASP A 51 -17.55 9.46 -4.77
CA ASP A 51 -16.67 10.11 -3.79
C ASP A 51 -15.63 9.16 -3.18
N LEU A 52 -15.98 7.89 -2.94
CA LEU A 52 -15.04 6.89 -2.41
C LEU A 52 -14.00 6.47 -3.46
N THR A 53 -14.42 6.29 -4.71
CA THR A 53 -13.50 5.99 -5.82
C THR A 53 -12.49 7.11 -5.99
N LEU A 54 -12.98 8.35 -6.03
CA LEU A 54 -12.12 9.54 -6.14
C LEU A 54 -11.20 9.69 -4.93
N ALA A 55 -11.63 9.32 -3.72
CA ALA A 55 -10.80 9.36 -2.54
C ALA A 55 -9.66 8.34 -2.58
N VAL A 56 -9.92 7.11 -3.05
CA VAL A 56 -8.89 6.09 -3.29
C VAL A 56 -7.93 6.54 -4.40
N GLU A 57 -8.44 7.05 -5.52
CA GLU A 57 -7.61 7.58 -6.61
C GLU A 57 -6.72 8.76 -6.16
N ARG A 58 -7.17 9.54 -5.18
CA ARG A 58 -6.37 10.65 -4.62
C ARG A 58 -5.18 10.19 -3.80
N LEU A 59 -5.07 8.91 -3.44
CA LEU A 59 -3.85 8.35 -2.84
C LEU A 59 -2.70 8.28 -3.84
N GLU A 60 -2.95 8.38 -5.14
CA GLU A 60 -1.90 8.49 -6.14
C GLU A 60 -1.83 9.89 -6.75
N ASP A 61 -0.65 10.21 -7.27
CA ASP A 61 -0.47 11.33 -8.18
C ASP A 61 -0.86 10.96 -9.62
N ALA A 62 -0.77 11.93 -10.53
CA ALA A 62 -1.11 11.72 -11.93
C ALA A 62 -0.19 10.73 -12.66
N SER A 63 0.95 10.38 -12.06
CA SER A 63 1.92 9.44 -12.58
C SER A 63 1.77 8.03 -11.98
N GLY A 64 0.80 7.81 -11.09
CA GLY A 64 0.52 6.51 -10.50
C GLY A 64 1.41 6.17 -9.30
N TYR A 65 2.14 7.15 -8.75
CA TYR A 65 2.90 6.98 -7.51
C TYR A 65 2.09 7.43 -6.31
N LEU A 66 2.35 6.84 -5.14
CA LEU A 66 1.76 7.28 -3.88
C LEU A 66 2.11 8.75 -3.60
N LYS A 67 1.10 9.55 -3.24
CA LYS A 67 1.32 10.97 -2.90
C LYS A 67 2.15 11.14 -1.63
N MET A 68 2.78 12.30 -1.54
CA MET A 68 3.43 12.78 -0.33
C MET A 68 2.45 12.82 0.84
N ASN A 69 2.96 12.46 2.03
CA ASN A 69 2.27 12.60 3.31
C ASN A 69 1.01 11.74 3.49
N ILE A 70 0.84 10.68 2.69
CA ILE A 70 -0.16 9.66 2.99
C ILE A 70 0.19 8.99 4.30
N LYS A 71 -0.83 8.71 5.10
CA LYS A 71 -0.69 8.07 6.41
C LYS A 71 -1.53 6.80 6.45
N GLU A 72 -1.14 5.90 7.34
CA GLU A 72 -1.90 4.69 7.68
C GLU A 72 -3.39 4.96 7.97
N ASN A 73 -3.67 6.11 8.59
CA ASN A 73 -5.04 6.52 8.90
C ASN A 73 -5.87 6.83 7.64
N ASP A 74 -5.27 7.26 6.54
CA ASP A 74 -5.99 7.51 5.29
C ASP A 74 -6.52 6.19 4.71
N PHE A 75 -5.71 5.13 4.73
CA PHE A 75 -6.13 3.78 4.36
C PHE A 75 -7.22 3.25 5.29
N THR A 76 -6.98 3.32 6.59
CA THR A 76 -7.93 2.81 7.61
C THR A 76 -9.32 3.44 7.48
N GLN A 77 -9.37 4.75 7.19
CA GLN A 77 -10.64 5.46 7.00
C GLN A 77 -11.38 5.00 5.75
N LEU A 78 -10.67 4.84 4.63
CA LEU A 78 -11.26 4.39 3.36
C LEU A 78 -11.73 2.93 3.44
N GLU A 79 -10.95 2.06 4.10
CA GLU A 79 -11.33 0.67 4.35
C GLU A 79 -12.60 0.56 5.20
N ALA A 80 -12.69 1.37 6.26
CA ALA A 80 -13.89 1.39 7.11
C ALA A 80 -15.13 1.87 6.33
N GLN A 81 -14.98 2.88 5.47
CA GLN A 81 -16.06 3.38 4.61
C GLN A 81 -16.51 2.33 3.60
N LEU A 82 -15.57 1.63 2.93
CA LEU A 82 -15.89 0.56 2.00
C LEU A 82 -16.57 -0.62 2.68
N ALA A 83 -16.08 -1.02 3.86
CA ALA A 83 -16.68 -2.09 4.65
C ALA A 83 -18.12 -1.78 5.07
N ALA A 84 -18.41 -0.52 5.45
CA ALA A 84 -19.77 -0.07 5.77
C ALA A 84 -20.69 -0.20 4.56
N VAL A 85 -20.28 0.33 3.39
CA VAL A 85 -21.06 0.24 2.14
C VAL A 85 -21.29 -1.22 1.71
N LYS A 86 -20.25 -2.07 1.82
CA LYS A 86 -20.36 -3.50 1.52
C LYS A 86 -21.35 -4.22 2.42
N SER A 87 -21.25 -3.95 3.73
CA SER A 87 -22.13 -4.54 4.74
C SER A 87 -23.59 -4.17 4.49
N GLU A 88 -23.85 -2.88 4.25
CA GLU A 88 -25.19 -2.36 3.95
C GLU A 88 -25.76 -2.98 2.66
N ASN A 89 -24.99 -2.99 1.57
CA ASN A 89 -25.39 -3.62 0.32
C ASN A 89 -25.74 -5.10 0.50
N ASN A 90 -24.93 -5.85 1.25
CA ASN A 90 -25.18 -7.26 1.53
C ASN A 90 -26.45 -7.46 2.39
N GLN A 91 -26.69 -6.60 3.37
CA GLN A 91 -27.89 -6.64 4.21
C GLN A 91 -29.16 -6.38 3.38
N LEU A 92 -29.16 -5.35 2.53
CA LEU A 92 -30.29 -5.03 1.66
C LEU A 92 -30.58 -6.15 0.65
N ILE A 93 -29.53 -6.68 0.01
CA ILE A 93 -29.65 -7.80 -0.94
C ILE A 93 -30.22 -9.04 -0.24
N ALA A 94 -29.74 -9.39 0.96
CA ALA A 94 -30.19 -10.56 1.69
C ALA A 94 -31.61 -10.40 2.23
N LYS A 95 -31.92 -9.26 2.86
CA LYS A 95 -33.24 -8.98 3.47
C LYS A 95 -34.35 -8.98 2.43
N TYR A 96 -34.11 -8.35 1.28
CA TYR A 96 -35.13 -8.15 0.24
C TYR A 96 -34.98 -9.08 -0.98
N LYS A 97 -34.01 -9.99 -0.97
CA LYS A 97 -33.71 -10.94 -2.07
C LYS A 97 -33.53 -10.26 -3.43
N LEU A 98 -32.85 -9.12 -3.42
CA LEU A 98 -32.65 -8.29 -4.62
C LEU A 98 -31.63 -8.95 -5.56
N LYS A 99 -31.88 -8.88 -6.88
CA LYS A 99 -30.87 -9.23 -7.89
C LYS A 99 -30.04 -7.99 -8.18
N SER A 100 -28.85 -7.88 -7.59
CA SER A 100 -27.97 -6.72 -7.78
C SER A 100 -26.50 -7.12 -7.81
N ASN A 101 -25.72 -6.41 -8.63
CA ASN A 101 -24.27 -6.51 -8.69
C ASN A 101 -23.57 -5.38 -7.89
N ALA A 102 -24.29 -4.69 -6.99
CA ALA A 102 -23.77 -3.56 -6.21
C ALA A 102 -22.47 -3.87 -5.46
N VAL A 103 -22.32 -5.11 -4.99
CA VAL A 103 -21.14 -5.56 -4.24
C VAL A 103 -19.87 -5.54 -5.11
N ARG A 104 -20.00 -5.76 -6.43
CA ARG A 104 -18.85 -5.87 -7.34
C ARG A 104 -18.07 -4.56 -7.49
N HIS A 105 -18.74 -3.42 -7.42
CA HIS A 105 -18.06 -2.12 -7.48
C HIS A 105 -17.24 -1.88 -6.20
N VAL A 106 -17.79 -2.27 -5.05
CA VAL A 106 -17.10 -2.20 -3.77
C VAL A 106 -15.88 -3.13 -3.77
N GLU A 107 -16.04 -4.38 -4.21
CA GLU A 107 -14.94 -5.36 -4.27
C GLU A 107 -13.77 -4.88 -5.14
N ARG A 108 -14.04 -4.31 -6.31
CA ARG A 108 -12.99 -3.75 -7.17
C ARG A 108 -12.23 -2.61 -6.50
N LEU A 109 -12.96 -1.77 -5.75
CA LEU A 109 -12.36 -0.63 -5.06
C LEU A 109 -11.56 -1.09 -3.82
N GLU A 110 -12.02 -2.12 -3.13
CA GLU A 110 -11.27 -2.81 -2.05
C GLU A 110 -9.97 -3.43 -2.59
N GLU A 111 -10.01 -4.12 -3.73
CA GLU A 111 -8.82 -4.67 -4.39
C GLU A 111 -7.81 -3.56 -4.72
N ARG A 112 -8.29 -2.44 -5.27
CA ARG A 112 -7.43 -1.28 -5.57
C ARG A 112 -6.82 -0.68 -4.30
N LEU A 113 -7.62 -0.45 -3.27
CA LEU A 113 -7.15 0.11 -2.01
C LEU A 113 -6.14 -0.82 -1.32
N SER A 114 -6.39 -2.13 -1.35
CA SER A 114 -5.46 -3.15 -0.82
C SER A 114 -4.12 -3.11 -1.53
N LEU A 115 -4.10 -2.94 -2.85
CA LEU A 115 -2.85 -2.82 -3.59
C LEU A 115 -2.08 -1.56 -3.18
N LEU A 116 -2.77 -0.41 -3.07
CA LEU A 116 -2.15 0.83 -2.64
C LEU A 116 -1.61 0.74 -1.20
N ARG A 117 -2.30 0.01 -0.33
CA ARG A 117 -1.83 -0.28 1.03
C ARG A 117 -0.54 -1.10 1.02
N GLN A 118 -0.49 -2.17 0.25
CA GLN A 118 0.73 -2.97 0.10
C GLN A 118 1.91 -2.14 -0.41
N ARG A 119 1.68 -1.27 -1.40
CA ARG A 119 2.70 -0.33 -1.88
C ARG A 119 3.15 0.63 -0.78
N PHE A 120 2.22 1.14 0.02
CA PHE A 120 2.54 2.06 1.12
C PHE A 120 3.37 1.36 2.20
N GLU A 121 2.93 0.19 2.66
CA GLU A 121 3.63 -0.60 3.68
C GLU A 121 5.04 -0.95 3.23
N PHE A 122 5.21 -1.39 1.98
CA PHE A 122 6.53 -1.72 1.43
C PHE A 122 7.41 -0.47 1.28
N GLN A 123 6.85 0.64 0.81
CA GLN A 123 7.57 1.92 0.73
C GLN A 123 8.05 2.38 2.12
N GLU A 124 7.24 2.21 3.16
CA GLU A 124 7.61 2.51 4.53
C GLU A 124 8.70 1.57 5.07
N GLU A 125 8.65 0.27 4.74
CA GLU A 125 9.69 -0.69 5.08
C GLU A 125 11.06 -0.27 4.48
N ILE A 126 11.06 0.17 3.22
CA ILE A 126 12.27 0.70 2.56
C ILE A 126 12.75 1.99 3.22
N ASN A 127 11.85 2.92 3.52
CA ASN A 127 12.19 4.17 4.20
C ASN A 127 12.82 3.91 5.58
N GLN A 128 12.39 2.86 6.27
CA GLN A 128 12.96 2.44 7.56
C GLN A 128 14.38 1.89 7.47
N LEU A 129 14.94 1.63 6.29
CA LEU A 129 16.35 1.24 6.14
C LEU A 129 17.31 2.42 6.36
N PHE A 130 16.79 3.65 6.36
CA PHE A 130 17.59 4.87 6.49
C PHE A 130 17.49 5.44 7.92
N ILE A 131 18.53 6.16 8.34
CA ILE A 131 18.60 6.76 9.69
C ILE A 131 17.61 7.92 9.81
N ASP A 132 17.62 8.83 8.83
CA ASP A 132 16.81 10.03 8.80
C ASP A 132 16.27 10.28 7.37
N GLY A 133 15.00 10.67 7.29
CA GLY A 133 14.35 11.12 6.05
C GLY A 133 13.50 10.05 5.35
N THR A 134 12.98 10.45 4.18
CA THR A 134 12.13 9.61 3.33
C THR A 134 12.90 9.31 2.05
N ALA A 135 13.36 8.07 1.90
CA ALA A 135 14.16 7.65 0.76
C ALA A 135 13.32 7.54 -0.51
N ILE A 136 12.11 6.99 -0.40
CA ILE A 136 11.15 6.86 -1.48
C ILE A 136 10.00 7.83 -1.25
N ASN A 137 9.86 8.78 -2.16
CA ASN A 137 8.80 9.77 -2.10
C ASN A 137 8.34 10.17 -3.51
N GLN A 138 7.06 9.99 -3.82
CA GLN A 138 6.43 10.41 -5.09
C GLN A 138 7.27 10.06 -6.34
N GLY A 139 7.60 8.78 -6.50
CA GLY A 139 8.34 8.31 -7.69
C GLY A 139 9.83 8.69 -7.71
N VAL A 140 10.35 9.26 -6.62
CA VAL A 140 11.76 9.63 -6.49
C VAL A 140 12.43 8.80 -5.41
N PHE A 141 13.60 8.24 -5.75
CA PHE A 141 14.48 7.58 -4.81
C PHE A 141 15.70 8.45 -4.48
N ASN A 142 15.87 8.78 -3.19
CA ASN A 142 17.00 9.55 -2.68
C ASN A 142 18.12 8.65 -2.15
N GLN A 143 19.04 8.29 -3.05
CA GLN A 143 20.24 7.50 -2.74
C GLN A 143 21.24 8.17 -1.80
N LYS A 144 21.08 9.46 -1.48
CA LYS A 144 22.05 10.20 -0.67
C LYS A 144 21.80 10.06 0.83
N LEU A 145 20.71 9.42 1.23
CA LEU A 145 20.40 9.20 2.64
C LEU A 145 21.32 8.13 3.25
N VAL A 146 21.57 8.26 4.55
CA VAL A 146 22.43 7.36 5.30
C VAL A 146 21.66 6.11 5.68
N LEU A 147 22.18 4.94 5.29
CA LEU A 147 21.66 3.64 5.69
C LEU A 147 21.96 3.34 7.17
N LYS A 148 21.08 2.56 7.81
CA LYS A 148 21.33 2.01 9.15
C LYS A 148 22.59 1.12 9.14
N LYS A 149 23.37 1.21 10.22
CA LYS A 149 24.74 0.63 10.29
C LYS A 149 24.78 -0.91 10.33
N ASP A 150 23.68 -1.53 10.70
CA ASP A 150 23.55 -2.96 10.96
C ASP A 150 22.87 -3.72 9.80
N LEU A 151 22.60 -3.04 8.67
CA LEU A 151 22.03 -3.68 7.49
C LEU A 151 23.02 -4.63 6.83
N THR A 152 22.60 -5.88 6.67
CA THR A 152 23.38 -6.90 5.97
C THR A 152 22.88 -7.10 4.54
N GLN A 153 23.73 -7.67 3.70
CA GLN A 153 23.34 -8.07 2.34
C GLN A 153 22.12 -9.00 2.37
N LEU A 154 22.09 -9.94 3.31
CA LEU A 154 21.00 -10.90 3.47
C LEU A 154 19.66 -10.24 3.85
N ASP A 155 19.69 -9.11 4.57
CA ASP A 155 18.46 -8.39 4.93
C ASP A 155 17.81 -7.78 3.69
N ILE A 156 18.62 -7.23 2.79
CA ILE A 156 18.14 -6.64 1.53
C ILE A 156 17.69 -7.73 0.55
N GLU A 157 18.43 -8.84 0.42
CA GLU A 157 18.04 -9.98 -0.44
C GLU A 157 16.69 -10.60 0.00
N LYS A 158 16.43 -10.65 1.31
CA LYS A 158 15.11 -11.08 1.82
C LYS A 158 14.00 -10.11 1.45
N LEU A 159 14.30 -8.81 1.50
CA LEU A 159 13.35 -7.76 1.14
C LEU A 159 13.04 -7.78 -0.35
N GLU A 160 14.04 -7.94 -1.21
CA GLU A 160 13.89 -8.17 -2.66
C GLU A 160 13.01 -9.38 -2.95
N LYS A 161 13.28 -10.51 -2.29
CA LYS A 161 12.46 -11.71 -2.47
C LYS A 161 11.01 -11.51 -2.00
N SER A 162 10.80 -10.80 -0.90
CA SER A 162 9.46 -10.47 -0.41
C SER A 162 8.72 -9.57 -1.40
N PHE A 163 9.43 -8.61 -1.99
CA PHE A 163 8.91 -7.73 -3.03
C PHE A 163 8.47 -8.52 -4.27
N GLU A 164 9.36 -9.35 -4.82
CA GLU A 164 9.07 -10.19 -5.99
C GLU A 164 7.84 -11.08 -5.76
N GLN A 165 7.70 -11.66 -4.56
CA GLN A 165 6.55 -12.50 -4.22
C GLN A 165 5.24 -11.70 -4.09
N MET A 166 5.30 -10.47 -3.59
CA MET A 166 4.13 -9.61 -3.41
C MET A 166 3.62 -9.05 -4.74
N PHE A 167 4.53 -8.82 -5.71
CA PHE A 167 4.25 -8.11 -6.95
C PHE A 167 4.53 -8.91 -8.24
N GLU A 168 4.72 -10.24 -8.16
CA GLU A 168 5.17 -11.16 -9.23
C GLU A 168 4.48 -10.99 -10.61
N TYR A 169 3.22 -10.55 -10.64
CA TYR A 169 2.41 -10.44 -11.86
C TYR A 169 1.99 -9.00 -12.18
N GLN A 170 2.64 -8.02 -11.58
CA GLN A 170 2.33 -6.62 -11.77
C GLN A 170 3.46 -5.94 -12.53
N GLU A 171 3.11 -5.30 -13.64
CA GLU A 171 4.03 -4.45 -14.39
C GLU A 171 3.54 -3.01 -14.27
N ASP A 172 4.24 -2.22 -13.46
CA ASP A 172 3.95 -0.81 -13.29
C ASP A 172 5.23 -0.01 -12.97
N SER A 173 5.17 1.31 -13.16
CA SER A 173 6.33 2.18 -12.98
C SER A 173 6.78 2.32 -11.53
N TRP A 174 5.89 2.13 -10.56
CA TRP A 174 6.26 2.09 -9.14
C TRP A 174 7.06 0.82 -8.84
N ILE A 175 6.70 -0.32 -9.42
CA ILE A 175 7.42 -1.58 -9.28
C ILE A 175 8.83 -1.44 -9.84
N THR A 176 8.96 -0.98 -11.08
CA THR A 176 10.29 -0.78 -11.71
C THR A 176 11.17 0.17 -10.90
N MET A 177 10.59 1.27 -10.37
CA MET A 177 11.32 2.18 -9.50
C MET A 177 11.76 1.49 -8.21
N MET A 178 10.91 0.65 -7.61
CA MET A 178 11.22 -0.05 -6.36
C MET A 178 12.32 -1.11 -6.55
N GLU A 179 12.28 -1.87 -7.64
CA GLU A 179 13.34 -2.82 -8.02
C GLU A 179 14.69 -2.11 -8.16
N GLN A 180 14.74 -1.01 -8.90
CA GLN A 180 15.95 -0.21 -9.07
C GLN A 180 16.44 0.40 -7.74
N SER A 181 15.50 0.74 -6.86
CA SER A 181 15.83 1.28 -5.53
C SER A 181 16.45 0.20 -4.64
N LEU A 182 15.88 -1.00 -4.62
CA LEU A 182 16.40 -2.16 -3.92
C LEU A 182 17.80 -2.56 -4.41
N GLU A 183 18.00 -2.63 -5.73
CA GLU A 183 19.31 -2.94 -6.32
C GLU A 183 20.37 -1.92 -5.89
N ALA A 184 20.02 -0.63 -5.92
CA ALA A 184 20.91 0.43 -5.48
C ALA A 184 21.19 0.39 -3.97
N ILE A 185 20.20 0.07 -3.14
CA ILE A 185 20.37 -0.14 -1.69
C ILE A 185 21.32 -1.32 -1.44
N LEU A 186 21.09 -2.45 -2.11
CA LEU A 186 21.93 -3.65 -2.03
C LEU A 186 23.38 -3.31 -2.39
N GLY A 187 23.58 -2.59 -3.50
CA GLY A 187 24.90 -2.11 -3.91
C GLY A 187 25.60 -1.27 -2.83
N GLN A 188 24.90 -0.31 -2.23
CA GLN A 188 25.45 0.50 -1.15
C GLN A 188 25.78 -0.35 0.09
N VAL A 189 24.91 -1.29 0.48
CA VAL A 189 25.16 -2.20 1.62
C VAL A 189 26.40 -3.07 1.40
N ILE A 190 26.57 -3.62 0.19
CA ILE A 190 27.76 -4.43 -0.16
C ILE A 190 29.04 -3.58 -0.06
N ILE A 191 29.01 -2.35 -0.58
CA ILE A 191 30.15 -1.41 -0.52
C ILE A 191 30.50 -1.11 0.94
N ILE A 192 29.50 -0.75 1.76
CA ILE A 192 29.69 -0.40 3.18
C ILE A 192 30.26 -1.59 3.97
N ASN A 193 29.70 -2.78 3.78
CA ASN A 193 30.14 -3.99 4.50
C ASN A 193 31.57 -4.38 4.12
N ASN A 194 31.92 -4.33 2.83
CA ASN A 194 33.28 -4.60 2.38
C ASN A 194 34.28 -3.54 2.89
N ALA A 195 33.93 -2.25 2.81
CA ALA A 195 34.76 -1.17 3.33
C ALA A 195 34.99 -1.32 4.84
N SER A 196 33.93 -1.59 5.62
CA SER A 196 34.01 -1.79 7.07
C SER A 196 34.92 -2.97 7.43
N ARG A 197 34.86 -4.08 6.69
CA ARG A 197 35.77 -5.22 6.89
C ARG A 197 37.22 -4.84 6.61
N MET A 198 37.51 -4.16 5.49
CA MET A 198 38.87 -3.74 5.15
C MET A 198 39.46 -2.78 6.18
N ILE A 199 38.62 -1.87 6.72
CA ILE A 199 39.01 -0.98 7.81
C ILE A 199 39.33 -1.76 9.08
N ALA A 200 38.53 -2.76 9.43
CA ALA A 200 38.76 -3.61 10.60
C ALA A 200 40.02 -4.48 10.46
N ASP A 201 40.30 -5.00 9.27
CA ASP A 201 41.50 -5.79 8.98
C ASP A 201 42.77 -4.91 8.98
N SER A 202 42.62 -3.60 8.71
CA SER A 202 43.65 -2.57 8.83
C SER A 202 44.93 -2.82 8.01
N LYS A 203 44.80 -3.42 6.82
CA LYS A 203 45.95 -3.73 5.95
C LYS A 203 46.22 -2.62 4.94
N VAL A 204 47.46 -2.13 4.87
CA VAL A 204 47.87 -1.06 3.93
C VAL A 204 47.61 -1.42 2.46
N GLU A 205 47.76 -2.70 2.09
CA GLU A 205 47.52 -3.18 0.71
C GLU A 205 46.06 -2.99 0.23
N ASP A 206 45.12 -2.85 1.16
CA ASP A 206 43.70 -2.63 0.87
C ASP A 206 43.37 -1.16 0.56
N ALA A 207 44.30 -0.22 0.79
CA ALA A 207 44.04 1.22 0.70
C ALA A 207 43.44 1.66 -0.65
N LYS A 208 44.00 1.18 -1.77
CA LYS A 208 43.52 1.52 -3.11
C LYS A 208 42.09 1.02 -3.35
N ASN A 209 41.80 -0.21 -2.95
CA ASN A 209 40.46 -0.79 -3.10
C ASN A 209 39.45 -0.07 -2.20
N LEU A 210 39.86 0.28 -0.98
CA LEU A 210 39.03 1.06 -0.06
C LEU A 210 38.69 2.44 -0.62
N VAL A 211 39.64 3.13 -1.27
CA VAL A 211 39.36 4.40 -1.97
C VAL A 211 38.33 4.23 -3.09
N ILE A 212 38.41 3.16 -3.88
CA ILE A 212 37.42 2.86 -4.93
C ILE A 212 36.03 2.68 -4.31
N LEU A 213 35.92 1.88 -3.24
CA LEU A 213 34.66 1.66 -2.53
C LEU A 213 34.10 2.98 -1.98
N LEU A 214 34.93 3.79 -1.30
CA LEU A 214 34.53 5.06 -0.72
C LEU A 214 34.10 6.11 -1.76
N ASN A 215 34.62 6.04 -2.99
CA ASN A 215 34.21 6.92 -4.09
C ASN A 215 32.90 6.50 -4.76
N ASN A 216 32.47 5.24 -4.57
CA ASN A 216 31.18 4.74 -5.05
C ASN A 216 30.04 4.88 -4.03
N LEU A 217 30.33 5.40 -2.83
CA LEU A 217 29.29 5.74 -1.85
C LEU A 217 28.59 7.05 -2.24
N THR A 218 27.27 7.01 -2.28
CA THR A 218 26.44 8.17 -2.64
C THR A 218 26.21 9.12 -1.46
N ALA A 219 26.10 8.57 -0.24
CA ALA A 219 25.92 9.33 0.99
C ALA A 219 27.28 9.83 1.53
N THR A 220 27.45 11.15 1.59
CA THR A 220 28.71 11.78 2.03
C THR A 220 28.98 11.47 3.50
N GLU A 221 27.94 11.47 4.33
CA GLU A 221 28.00 11.19 5.75
C GLU A 221 28.45 9.74 6.02
N THR A 222 28.01 8.77 5.21
CA THR A 222 28.47 7.38 5.28
C THR A 222 29.97 7.29 4.96
N LYS A 223 30.43 7.98 3.90
CA LYS A 223 31.85 8.05 3.55
C LYS A 223 32.67 8.62 4.71
N MET A 224 32.23 9.73 5.30
CA MET A 224 32.91 10.36 6.44
C MET A 224 32.93 9.46 7.67
N ALA A 225 31.83 8.74 7.94
CA ALA A 225 31.76 7.80 9.06
C ALA A 225 32.76 6.65 8.90
N LEU A 226 32.91 6.09 7.70
CA LEU A 226 33.93 5.06 7.41
C LEU A 226 35.35 5.62 7.51
N LEU A 227 35.60 6.82 6.96
CA LEU A 227 36.90 7.49 7.07
C LEU A 227 37.33 7.68 8.53
N SER A 228 36.39 8.04 9.42
CA SER A 228 36.66 8.27 10.84
C SER A 228 36.99 7.00 11.64
N GLN A 229 36.65 5.82 11.11
CA GLN A 229 36.94 4.53 11.76
C GLN A 229 38.36 4.04 11.47
N MET A 230 39.00 4.56 10.42
CA MET A 230 40.38 4.20 10.08
C MET A 230 41.38 4.79 11.05
N THR A 231 42.42 4.02 11.35
CA THR A 231 43.54 4.44 12.21
C THR A 231 44.85 3.90 11.66
N GLY A 232 45.97 4.54 12.01
CA GLY A 232 47.32 4.03 11.72
C GLY A 232 47.70 4.09 10.24
N GLU A 233 48.57 3.18 9.80
CA GLU A 233 49.18 3.19 8.46
C GLU A 233 48.14 3.07 7.32
N LEU A 234 47.04 2.34 7.54
CA LEU A 234 45.95 2.28 6.56
C LEU A 234 45.34 3.66 6.31
N GLN A 235 45.13 4.44 7.37
CA GLN A 235 44.57 5.78 7.26
C GLN A 235 45.47 6.67 6.40
N GLU A 236 46.76 6.68 6.69
CA GLU A 236 47.76 7.46 5.94
C GLU A 236 47.75 7.09 4.44
N ALA A 237 47.82 5.79 4.13
CA ALA A 237 47.80 5.30 2.76
C ALA A 237 46.51 5.66 2.00
N VAL A 238 45.34 5.58 2.65
CA VAL A 238 44.07 5.97 2.02
C VAL A 238 44.01 7.47 1.75
N PHE A 239 44.52 8.32 2.65
CA PHE A 239 44.59 9.77 2.41
C PHE A 239 45.54 10.13 1.27
N GLU A 240 46.68 9.44 1.14
CA GLU A 240 47.58 9.61 0.01
C GLU A 240 46.90 9.26 -1.32
N GLU A 241 46.23 8.10 -1.38
CA GLU A 241 45.49 7.66 -2.57
C GLU A 241 44.36 8.63 -2.94
N LEU A 242 43.61 9.16 -1.96
CA LEU A 242 42.57 10.18 -2.19
C LEU A 242 43.14 11.49 -2.74
N GLN A 243 44.32 11.91 -2.28
CA GLN A 243 45.00 13.10 -2.81
C GLN A 243 45.45 12.89 -4.26
N LEU A 244 45.90 11.68 -4.60
CA LEU A 244 46.27 11.32 -5.97
C LEU A 244 45.05 11.30 -6.89
N SER A 245 43.92 10.74 -6.44
CA SER A 245 42.70 10.68 -7.25
C SER A 245 42.09 12.05 -7.55
N ASN A 246 42.29 13.05 -6.69
CA ASN A 246 41.75 14.41 -6.87
C ASN A 246 42.64 15.33 -7.74
N ARG A 247 43.80 14.85 -8.20
CA ARG A 247 44.73 15.60 -9.06
C ARG A 247 44.59 15.26 -10.54
N LEU A 248 43.77 14.26 -10.88
CA LEU A 248 43.44 13.81 -12.23
C LEU A 248 42.06 14.32 -12.64
#